data_AF-I4I5N8-F1
#
_entry.id   AF-I4I5N8-F1
#
_cell.length_a   1.000
_cell.length_b   1.000
_cell.length_c   1.000
_cell.angle_alpha   90.00
_cell.angle_beta   90.00
_cell.angle_gamma   90.00
#
_symmetry.space_group_name_H-M   'P 1'
#
loop_
_entity.id
_entity.type
_entity.pdbx_description
1 polymer ?
#
loop_
_entity_poly.entity_id
_entity_poly.type
_entity_poly.pdbx_seq_one_letter_code
_entity_poly.pdbx_strand_id
1 'polypeptide(L)' 'MVVTAIQQGNVLEDLVHPNVTKYPNQRMMVVRIGSYAFLVPYIDSPSELFLKTIIPSRKATKKYLGLQKNND' A
#
# COMPACT_ATOMS: atom_id res chain seq x y z
N MET A 1 12.59 -4.91 0.62
CA MET A 1 11.70 -5.66 -0.30
C MET A 1 10.26 -5.51 0.20
N VAL A 2 9.26 -5.46 -0.70
CA VAL A 2 7.84 -5.23 -0.31
C VAL A 2 7.29 -6.34 0.58
N VAL A 3 7.57 -7.61 0.28
CA VAL A 3 7.08 -8.76 1.07
C VAL A 3 7.61 -8.70 2.51
N THR A 4 8.90 -8.43 2.69
CA THR A 4 9.51 -8.25 4.01
C THR A 4 8.86 -7.10 4.77
N ALA A 5 8.59 -5.97 4.10
CA ALA A 5 7.94 -4.83 4.74
C ALA A 5 6.53 -5.20 5.24
N ILE A 6 5.75 -5.94 4.44
CA ILE A 6 4.43 -6.44 4.83
C ILE A 6 4.54 -7.38 6.05
N GLN A 7 5.46 -8.35 6.03
CA GLN A 7 5.69 -9.29 7.14
C GLN A 7 6.12 -8.61 8.43
N GLN A 8 6.85 -7.49 8.33
CA GLN A 8 7.27 -6.66 9.45
C GLN A 8 6.17 -5.71 9.96
N GLY A 9 4.95 -5.78 9.41
CA GLY A 9 3.82 -4.94 9.82
C GLY A 9 3.87 -3.50 9.28
N ASN A 10 4.67 -3.22 8.25
CA ASN A 10 4.76 -1.87 7.65
C ASN A 10 3.61 -1.54 6.67
N VAL A 11 2.48 -2.25 6.77
CA VAL A 11 1.25 -1.89 6.06
C VAL A 11 0.60 -0.72 6.80
N LEU A 12 0.48 0.41 6.12
CA LEU A 12 -0.07 1.66 6.68
C LEU A 12 -1.59 1.72 6.59
N GLU A 13 -2.16 1.21 5.50
CA GLU A 13 -3.61 1.13 5.29
C GLU A 13 -3.91 0.05 4.23
N ASP A 14 -5.08 -0.57 4.30
CA ASP A 14 -5.60 -1.46 3.28
C ASP A 14 -6.90 -0.87 2.70
N LEU A 15 -6.87 -0.57 1.41
CA LEU A 15 -7.88 0.20 0.70
C LEU A 15 -8.68 -0.70 -0.23
N VAL A 16 -10.00 -0.57 -0.17
CA VAL A 16 -10.90 -1.14 -1.17
C VAL A 16 -10.85 -0.28 -2.43
N HIS A 17 -10.81 -0.91 -3.61
CA HIS A 17 -10.83 -0.17 -4.86
C HIS A 17 -12.17 0.59 -5.00
N PRO A 18 -12.18 1.92 -5.24
CA PRO A 18 -13.41 2.71 -5.23
C PRO A 18 -14.41 2.29 -6.30
N ASN A 19 -13.91 1.74 -7.41
CA ASN A 19 -14.74 1.11 -8.44
C ASN A 19 -14.75 -0.41 -8.26
N VAL A 20 -15.44 -0.87 -7.22
CA VAL A 20 -15.63 -2.30 -6.90
C VAL A 20 -16.42 -3.03 -7.99
N THR A 21 -17.31 -2.36 -8.72
CA THR A 21 -18.08 -2.98 -9.82
C THR A 21 -17.19 -3.41 -10.99
N LYS A 22 -16.15 -2.62 -11.30
CA LYS A 22 -15.18 -2.95 -12.36
C LYS A 22 -14.03 -3.84 -11.85
N TYR A 23 -13.72 -3.77 -10.55
CA TYR A 23 -12.62 -4.52 -9.94
C TYR A 23 -13.05 -5.17 -8.60
N PRO A 24 -13.96 -6.16 -8.62
CA PRO A 24 -14.61 -6.68 -7.42
C PRO A 24 -13.65 -7.36 -6.44
N ASN A 25 -12.55 -7.93 -6.94
CA ASN A 25 -11.61 -8.71 -6.14
C ASN A 25 -10.24 -8.03 -5.99
N GLN A 26 -10.13 -6.75 -6.34
CA GLN A 26 -8.86 -6.03 -6.26
C GLN A 26 -8.87 -5.04 -5.09
N ARG A 27 -7.88 -5.20 -4.21
CA ARG A 27 -7.62 -4.31 -3.08
C ARG A 27 -6.26 -3.63 -3.27
N MET A 28 -5.93 -2.70 -2.39
CA MET A 28 -4.69 -1.95 -2.46
C MET A 28 -4.12 -1.72 -1.07
N MET A 29 -2.94 -2.29 -0.78
CA MET A 29 -2.21 -1.97 0.43
C MET A 29 -1.39 -0.70 0.21
N VAL A 30 -1.30 0.13 1.24
CA VAL A 30 -0.28 1.17 1.33
C VAL A 30 0.83 0.62 2.21
N VAL A 31 2.04 0.48 1.68
CA VAL A 31 3.17 -0.14 2.39
C VAL A 31 4.31 0.87 2.52
N ARG A 32 4.84 1.04 3.73
CA ARG A 32 6.06 1.82 3.96
C ARG A 32 7.28 0.98 3.59
N ILE A 33 8.13 1.53 2.73
CA ILE A 33 9.46 0.98 2.44
C ILE A 33 10.46 2.12 2.56
N GLY A 34 11.29 2.08 3.61
CA GLY A 34 12.19 3.18 3.96
C GLY A 34 11.41 4.45 4.35
N SER A 35 11.72 5.56 3.66
CA SER A 35 11.08 6.87 3.85
C SER A 35 9.91 7.13 2.88
N TYR A 36 9.45 6.11 2.16
CA TYR A 36 8.45 6.27 1.11
C TYR A 36 7.28 5.30 1.25
N ALA A 37 6.09 5.73 0.84
CA ALA A 37 4.90 4.89 0.79
C ALA A 37 4.64 4.43 -0.64
N PHE A 38 4.33 3.15 -0.77
CA PHE A 38 4.02 2.47 -2.02
C PHE A 38 2.59 1.98 -1.99
N LEU A 39 1.89 2.12 -3.12
CA LEU A 39 0.61 1.48 -3.35
C LEU A 39 0.89 0.10 -3.95
N VAL A 40 0.31 -0.93 -3.35
CA VAL A 40 0.52 -2.32 -3.73
C VAL A 40 -0.86 -2.93 -4.02
N PRO A 41 -1.30 -2.93 -5.29
CA PRO A 41 -2.53 -3.60 -5.65
C PRO A 41 -2.37 -5.10 -5.47
N TYR A 42 -3.41 -5.76 -4.97
CA TYR A 42 -3.40 -7.20 -4.78
C TYR A 42 -4.77 -7.81 -4.98
N ILE A 43 -4.78 -9.12 -5.26
CA ILE A 43 -5.98 -9.94 -5.27
C ILE A 43 -5.88 -10.89 -4.08
N ASP A 44 -6.93 -10.89 -3.26
CA ASP A 44 -7.06 -11.78 -2.11
C ASP A 44 -7.75 -13.07 -2.57
N SER A 45 -7.00 -14.18 -2.56
CA SER A 45 -7.51 -15.51 -2.89
C SER A 45 -7.48 -16.40 -1.63
N PRO A 46 -8.31 -17.46 -1.54
CA PRO A 46 -8.40 -18.25 -0.31
C PRO A 46 -7.07 -18.85 0.20
N SER A 47 -6.11 -19.10 -0.70
CA SER A 47 -4.82 -19.71 -0.38
C SER A 47 -3.64 -18.74 -0.40
N GLU A 48 -3.77 -17.58 -1.06
CA GLU A 48 -2.63 -16.69 -1.31
C GLU A 48 -3.02 -15.26 -1.69
N LEU A 49 -2.07 -14.34 -1.52
CA LEU A 49 -2.17 -12.96 -1.97
C LEU A 49 -1.36 -12.77 -3.25
N PHE A 50 -2.02 -12.44 -4.34
CA PHE A 50 -1.35 -12.08 -5.59
C PHE A 50 -1.04 -10.59 -5.63
N LEU A 51 0.22 -10.24 -5.38
CA LEU A 51 0.69 -8.86 -5.49
C LEU A 51 0.92 -8.49 -6.95
N LYS A 52 0.39 -7.34 -7.36
CA LYS A 52 0.69 -6.72 -8.64
C LYS A 52 1.86 -5.74 -8.48
N THR A 53 2.18 -5.04 -9.56
CA THR A 53 3.23 -4.02 -9.61
C THR A 53 3.06 -2.99 -8.49
N ILE A 54 4.13 -2.81 -7.69
CA ILE A 54 4.19 -1.77 -6.66
C ILE A 54 4.36 -0.40 -7.31
N ILE A 55 3.64 0.59 -6.80
CA ILE A 55 3.62 1.95 -7.36
C ILE A 55 4.08 2.93 -6.29
N PRO A 56 5.24 3.59 -6.43
CA PRO A 56 5.65 4.65 -5.52
C PRO A 56 4.64 5.80 -5.57
N SER A 57 4.15 6.27 -4.42
CA SER A 57 3.14 7.34 -4.38
C SER A 57 3.57 8.50 -3.48
N ARG A 58 3.93 9.64 -4.10
CA ARG A 58 4.20 10.90 -3.37
C ARG A 58 3.01 11.32 -2.50
N LYS A 59 1.79 11.15 -3.03
CA LYS A 59 0.56 11.48 -2.32
C LYS A 59 0.37 10.61 -1.08
N ALA A 60 0.62 9.30 -1.21
CA ALA A 60 0.57 8.40 -0.06
C ALA A 60 1.69 8.73 0.94
N THR A 61 2.92 8.96 0.49
CA THR A 61 4.03 9.34 1.38
C THR A 61 3.67 10.57 2.20
N LYS A 62 3.14 11.62 1.57
CA LYS A 62 2.68 12.82 2.29
C LYS A 62 1.53 12.52 3.26
N LYS A 63 0.56 11.69 2.86
CA LYS A 63 -0.63 11.34 3.67
C LYS A 63 -0.25 10.53 4.92
N TYR A 64 0.57 9.48 4.76
CA TYR A 64 0.79 8.48 5.81
C TYR A 64 2.11 8.61 6.55
N LEU A 65 3.15 9.07 5.86
CA LEU A 65 4.47 9.19 6.46
C LEU A 65 4.77 10.61 6.88
N GLY A 66 3.89 11.57 6.51
CA GLY A 66 4.06 12.99 6.77
C GLY A 66 5.44 13.42 6.31
N LEU A 67 5.59 13.83 5.04
CA LEU A 67 6.80 14.58 4.64
C LEU A 67 7.00 15.65 5.70
N GLN A 68 8.04 15.47 6.53
CA GLN A 68 8.17 16.17 7.79
C GLN A 68 7.97 17.65 7.51
N LYS A 69 6.86 18.22 7.99
CA LYS A 69 6.92 19.61 8.40
C LYS A 69 7.85 19.57 9.60
N ASN A 70 9.14 19.80 9.34
CA ASN A 70 10.08 20.22 10.37
C ASN A 70 9.53 21.52 10.93
N ASN A 71 8.75 21.42 11.99
CA ASN A 71 8.42 22.50 12.90
C ASN A 71 8.58 21.88 14.29
N ASP A 72 9.80 21.90 14.81
CA ASP A 72 10.19 22.70 15.98
C ASP A 72 11.71 22.60 16.20
#